data_AF-A0A7Y4ZBE5-F1
#
_entry.id   AF-A0A7Y4ZBE5-F1
#
_cell.length_a   1.000
_cell.length_b   1.000
_cell.length_c   1.000
_cell.angle_alpha   90.00
_cell.angle_beta   90.00
_cell.angle_gamma   90.00
#
_symmetry.space_group_name_H-M   'P 1'
#
loop_
_entity.id
_entity.type
_entity.pdbx_description
1 polymer ?
#
loop_
_entity_poly.entity_id
_entity_poly.type
_entity_poly.pdbx_seq_one_letter_code
_entity_poly.pdbx_strand_id
1 'polypeptide(L)'
;MLRHFPQLNGSYHHKKRDYFIAAFTFLCVAICLLSDANAPIEKQNALGVCGWVFLLGLLLGEPFEVRVQVGIAVIFATIGEHFASPYMGGYTYRFGNVPAYVPPGHGMVYLTAVALARSGLFLRYAREIAAFVVLVCGAWSLWGISGIPDQGDAVGAMLFCVFLAYLFKGRSPMVYLAAFFITTWLELIGTAVGTWKWAAIDPVLGWSQGNPPSGVAAWYCLVDAVALGGAAPAMNGFKNLHEWVKSTKSRKNAYQGAGSE
;
A
#
# COMPACT_ATOMS: atom_id res chain seq x y z
N MET A 1 -2.77 24.98 1.76
CA MET A 1 -1.93 23.76 1.69
C MET A 1 -2.29 22.70 2.75
N LEU A 2 -2.77 23.06 3.95
CA LEU A 2 -3.04 22.09 5.03
C LEU A 2 -4.55 21.81 5.26
N ARG A 3 -5.40 21.97 4.24
CA ARG A 3 -6.88 21.91 4.41
C ARG A 3 -7.37 20.56 4.94
N HIS A 4 -6.72 19.46 4.55
CA HIS A 4 -7.10 18.10 4.95
C HIS A 4 -6.29 17.58 6.13
N PHE A 5 -5.44 18.41 6.75
CA PHE A 5 -4.71 18.03 7.95
C PHE A 5 -5.61 18.13 9.19
N PRO A 6 -5.34 17.30 10.22
CA PRO A 6 -6.02 17.41 11.51
C PRO A 6 -5.90 18.83 12.13
N GLN A 7 -6.90 19.19 12.93
CA GLN A 7 -6.88 20.45 13.69
C GLN A 7 -5.75 20.43 14.74
N LEU A 8 -5.15 21.60 14.98
CA LEU A 8 -4.21 21.75 16.08
C LEU A 8 -4.91 21.57 17.43
N ASN A 9 -4.21 20.99 18.40
CA ASN A 9 -4.68 20.82 19.78
C ASN A 9 -5.97 19.99 19.92
N GLY A 10 -6.31 19.16 18.93
CA GLY A 10 -7.42 18.22 19.02
C GLY A 10 -7.18 17.13 20.08
N SER A 11 -8.25 16.71 20.77
CA SER A 11 -8.20 15.54 21.65
C SER A 11 -8.23 14.26 20.81
N TYR A 12 -7.05 13.79 20.41
CA TYR A 12 -6.89 12.55 19.65
C TYR A 12 -6.62 11.36 20.56
N HIS A 13 -7.53 10.40 20.57
CA HIS A 13 -7.42 9.20 21.38
C HIS A 13 -6.52 8.14 20.73
N HIS A 14 -5.72 7.48 21.56
CA HIS A 14 -4.90 6.35 21.14
C HIS A 14 -5.73 5.07 21.15
N LYS A 15 -5.64 4.27 20.09
CA LYS A 15 -6.21 2.92 20.03
C LYS A 15 -5.07 1.90 19.97
N LYS A 16 -4.98 1.02 20.98
CA LYS A 16 -3.91 -0.01 21.05
C LYS A 16 -3.85 -0.87 19.79
N ARG A 17 -5.01 -1.20 19.20
CA ARG A 17 -5.12 -1.99 17.97
C ARG A 17 -4.38 -1.36 16.79
N ASP A 18 -4.43 -0.05 16.62
CA ASP A 18 -3.78 0.62 15.49
C ASP A 18 -2.25 0.48 15.56
N TYR A 19 -1.68 0.66 16.75
CA TYR A 19 -0.25 0.45 16.99
C TYR A 19 0.15 -1.03 16.87
N PHE A 20 -0.72 -1.96 17.29
CA PHE A 20 -0.48 -3.39 17.11
C PHE A 20 -0.41 -3.76 15.63
N ILE A 21 -1.39 -3.34 14.81
CA ILE A 21 -1.41 -3.59 13.36
C ILE A 21 -0.10 -3.09 12.72
N ALA A 22 0.30 -1.85 13.07
CA ALA A 22 1.54 -1.27 12.56
C ALA A 22 2.76 -2.09 13.00
N ALA A 23 3.02 -2.22 14.30
CA ALA A 23 4.19 -2.91 14.82
C ALA A 23 4.30 -4.36 14.29
N PHE A 24 3.17 -5.07 14.25
CA PHE A 24 3.11 -6.42 13.71
C PHE A 24 3.46 -6.45 12.21
N THR A 25 2.95 -5.52 11.40
CA THR A 25 3.25 -5.47 9.97
C THR A 25 4.70 -5.10 9.70
N PHE A 26 5.26 -4.09 10.38
CA PHE A 26 6.68 -3.73 10.27
C PHE A 26 7.60 -4.92 10.59
N LEU A 27 7.27 -5.68 11.65
CA LEU A 27 8.00 -6.89 12.04
C LEU A 27 7.86 -8.00 11.00
N CYS A 28 6.64 -8.29 10.56
CA CYS A 28 6.36 -9.32 9.56
C CYS A 28 7.07 -9.02 8.23
N VAL A 29 7.07 -7.77 7.77
CA VAL A 29 7.80 -7.34 6.58
C VAL A 29 9.29 -7.60 6.73
N ALA A 30 9.91 -7.14 7.83
CA ALA A 30 11.33 -7.35 8.05
C ALA A 30 11.70 -8.85 8.08
N ILE A 31 10.96 -9.65 8.85
CA ILE A 31 11.18 -11.09 8.95
C ILE A 31 10.96 -11.77 7.60
N CYS A 32 9.91 -11.42 6.86
CA CYS A 32 9.59 -12.01 5.56
C CYS A 32 10.69 -11.76 4.54
N LEU A 33 11.14 -10.51 4.40
CA LEU A 33 12.15 -10.13 3.41
C LEU A 33 13.53 -10.72 3.75
N LEU A 34 13.95 -10.66 5.02
CA LEU A 34 15.16 -11.33 5.48
C LEU A 34 15.10 -12.84 5.29
N SER A 35 13.92 -13.43 5.55
CA SER A 35 13.71 -14.86 5.38
C SER A 35 13.73 -15.29 3.92
N ASP A 36 13.24 -14.45 3.02
CA ASP A 36 13.24 -14.72 1.58
C ASP A 36 14.63 -14.52 0.96
N ALA A 37 15.45 -13.57 1.45
CA ALA A 37 16.71 -13.11 0.85
C ALA A 37 17.67 -14.20 0.32
N ASN A 38 17.69 -15.40 0.92
CA ASN A 38 18.49 -16.56 0.43
C ASN A 38 17.70 -17.88 0.40
N ALA A 39 16.38 -17.83 0.32
CA ALA A 39 15.51 -19.00 0.40
C ALA A 39 15.13 -19.60 -0.96
N PRO A 40 14.71 -20.87 -0.99
CA PRO A 40 14.12 -21.46 -2.19
C PRO A 40 12.67 -20.98 -2.39
N ILE A 41 12.13 -21.17 -3.60
CA ILE A 41 10.80 -20.65 -4.02
C ILE A 41 9.65 -21.18 -3.16
N GLU A 42 9.76 -22.41 -2.63
CA GLU A 42 8.77 -23.02 -1.75
C GLU A 42 8.60 -22.20 -0.46
N LYS A 43 9.67 -21.55 0.01
CA LYS A 43 9.60 -20.66 1.17
C LYS A 43 8.82 -19.38 0.84
N GLN A 44 8.92 -18.84 -0.37
CA GLN A 44 8.07 -17.71 -0.80
C GLN A 44 6.58 -18.09 -0.76
N ASN A 45 6.24 -19.30 -1.20
CA ASN A 45 4.88 -19.80 -1.16
C ASN A 45 4.38 -19.96 0.30
N ALA A 46 5.21 -20.52 1.18
CA ALA A 46 4.89 -20.63 2.60
C ALA A 46 4.70 -19.25 3.27
N LEU A 47 5.60 -18.30 2.98
CA LEU A 47 5.48 -16.90 3.43
C LEU A 47 4.20 -16.25 2.87
N GLY A 48 3.79 -16.58 1.64
CA GLY A 48 2.53 -16.15 1.05
C GLY A 48 1.30 -16.66 1.81
N VAL A 49 1.28 -17.95 2.17
CA VAL A 49 0.23 -18.51 3.02
C VAL A 49 0.19 -17.81 4.38
N CYS A 50 1.34 -17.62 5.03
CA CYS A 50 1.43 -16.86 6.28
C CYS A 50 0.90 -15.44 6.13
N GLY A 51 1.28 -14.74 5.05
CA GLY A 51 0.81 -13.39 4.73
C GLY A 51 -0.71 -13.32 4.63
N TRP A 52 -1.34 -14.28 3.94
CA TRP A 52 -2.80 -14.34 3.86
C TRP A 52 -3.47 -14.62 5.20
N VAL A 53 -2.96 -15.58 5.98
CA VAL A 53 -3.48 -15.87 7.33
C VAL A 53 -3.41 -14.62 8.22
N PHE A 54 -2.27 -13.93 8.20
CA PHE A 54 -2.07 -12.70 8.97
C PHE A 54 -2.96 -11.57 8.51
N LEU A 55 -3.05 -11.30 7.20
CA LEU A 55 -3.92 -10.27 6.66
C LEU A 55 -5.37 -10.53 7.06
N LEU A 56 -5.89 -11.75 6.82
CA LEU A 56 -7.25 -12.12 7.17
C LEU A 56 -7.50 -11.98 8.68
N GLY A 57 -6.53 -12.40 9.51
CA GLY A 57 -6.58 -12.22 10.96
C GLY A 57 -6.65 -10.77 11.39
N LEU A 58 -5.83 -9.88 10.81
CA LEU A 58 -5.85 -8.45 11.11
C LEU A 58 -7.15 -7.77 10.66
N LEU A 59 -7.78 -8.28 9.60
CA LEU A 59 -9.09 -7.81 9.15
C LEU A 59 -10.23 -8.22 10.08
N LEU A 60 -10.04 -9.24 10.95
CA LEU A 60 -11.00 -9.59 11.99
C LEU A 60 -11.11 -8.43 12.99
N GLY A 61 -12.19 -7.68 12.87
CA GLY A 61 -12.49 -6.51 13.70
C GLY A 61 -12.30 -5.16 13.02
N GLU A 62 -11.89 -5.12 11.75
CA GLU A 62 -12.00 -3.91 10.93
C GLU A 62 -13.43 -3.75 10.39
N PRO A 63 -13.93 -2.51 10.22
CA PRO A 63 -15.23 -2.25 9.62
C PRO A 63 -15.25 -2.72 8.16
N PHE A 64 -16.45 -3.05 7.65
CA PHE A 64 -16.62 -3.59 6.31
C PHE A 64 -15.98 -2.70 5.22
N GLU A 65 -16.10 -1.38 5.34
CA GLU A 65 -15.49 -0.43 4.42
C GLU A 65 -13.96 -0.59 4.31
N VAL A 66 -13.25 -0.73 5.44
CA VAL A 66 -11.80 -0.94 5.45
C VAL A 66 -11.44 -2.30 4.82
N ARG A 67 -12.25 -3.33 5.04
CA ARG A 67 -12.04 -4.64 4.39
C ARG A 67 -12.19 -4.55 2.87
N VAL A 68 -13.16 -3.77 2.38
CA VAL A 68 -13.33 -3.51 0.94
C VAL A 68 -12.14 -2.72 0.39
N GLN A 69 -11.69 -1.67 1.11
CA GLN A 69 -10.51 -0.90 0.73
C GLN A 69 -9.26 -1.79 0.61
N VAL A 70 -9.02 -2.65 1.60
CA VAL A 70 -7.91 -3.62 1.57
C VAL A 70 -8.03 -4.57 0.39
N GLY A 71 -9.23 -5.09 0.10
CA GLY A 71 -9.45 -5.94 -1.08
C GLY A 71 -9.11 -5.22 -2.39
N ILE A 72 -9.51 -3.96 -2.54
CA ILE A 72 -9.17 -3.14 -3.71
C ILE A 72 -7.65 -2.91 -3.78
N ALA A 73 -7.00 -2.58 -2.67
CA ALA A 73 -5.56 -2.37 -2.60
C ALA A 73 -4.79 -3.62 -3.05
N VAL A 74 -5.15 -4.80 -2.52
CA VAL A 74 -4.56 -6.08 -2.93
C VAL A 74 -4.71 -6.30 -4.44
N ILE A 75 -5.92 -6.17 -4.99
CA ILE A 75 -6.17 -6.42 -6.42
C ILE A 75 -5.38 -5.45 -7.28
N PHE A 76 -5.49 -4.15 -7.00
CA PHE A 76 -4.85 -3.10 -7.78
C PHE A 76 -3.32 -3.20 -7.72
N ALA A 77 -2.76 -3.38 -6.52
CA ALA A 77 -1.33 -3.55 -6.34
C ALA A 77 -0.82 -4.84 -7.00
N THR A 78 -1.56 -5.95 -6.91
CA THR A 78 -1.15 -7.20 -7.57
C THR A 78 -1.07 -7.05 -9.09
N ILE A 79 -2.04 -6.38 -9.71
CA ILE A 79 -2.00 -6.07 -11.16
C ILE A 79 -0.81 -5.15 -11.46
N GLY A 80 -0.63 -4.10 -10.65
CA GLY A 80 0.48 -3.15 -10.77
C GLY A 80 1.85 -3.83 -10.66
N GLU A 81 2.03 -4.77 -9.75
CA GLU A 81 3.27 -5.54 -9.55
C GLU A 81 3.62 -6.40 -10.78
N HIS A 82 2.63 -7.13 -11.32
CA HIS A 82 2.85 -7.94 -12.52
C HIS A 82 3.18 -7.08 -13.75
N PHE A 83 2.62 -5.87 -13.80
CA PHE A 83 2.95 -4.90 -14.84
C PHE A 83 4.35 -4.29 -14.62
N ALA A 84 4.62 -3.74 -13.44
CA ALA A 84 5.83 -2.97 -13.17
C ALA A 84 7.10 -3.83 -13.11
N SER A 85 6.99 -5.08 -12.63
CA SER A 85 8.15 -5.96 -12.49
C SER A 85 8.28 -6.94 -13.67
N PRO A 86 7.51 -8.03 -13.81
CA PRO A 86 7.69 -8.98 -14.92
C PRO A 86 7.51 -8.40 -16.33
N TYR A 87 6.51 -7.53 -16.55
CA TYR A 87 6.20 -7.04 -17.89
C TYR A 87 7.07 -5.85 -18.31
N MET A 88 7.17 -4.84 -17.45
CA MET A 88 7.87 -3.59 -17.74
C MET A 88 9.37 -3.66 -17.40
N GLY A 89 9.76 -4.44 -16.38
CA GLY A 89 11.15 -4.53 -15.93
C GLY A 89 11.64 -3.33 -15.11
N GLY A 90 10.74 -2.57 -14.47
CA GLY A 90 11.11 -1.42 -13.63
C GLY A 90 11.94 -1.83 -12.40
N TYR A 91 11.65 -3.01 -11.86
CA TYR A 91 12.47 -3.72 -10.87
C TYR A 91 12.26 -5.24 -11.04
N THR A 92 13.21 -6.04 -10.55
CA THR A 92 13.16 -7.50 -10.70
C THR A 92 13.34 -8.18 -9.34
N TYR A 93 12.37 -9.01 -8.97
CA TYR A 93 12.50 -9.93 -7.84
C TYR A 93 13.51 -11.03 -8.15
N ARG A 94 14.14 -11.62 -7.12
CA ARG A 94 15.21 -12.61 -7.29
C ARG A 94 14.88 -13.77 -8.24
N PHE A 95 13.64 -14.22 -8.28
CA PHE A 95 13.18 -15.33 -9.11
C PHE A 95 12.44 -14.89 -10.39
N GLY A 96 12.37 -13.59 -10.68
CA GLY A 96 11.68 -13.04 -11.85
C GLY A 96 10.14 -13.13 -11.80
N ASN A 97 9.56 -13.80 -10.79
CA ASN A 97 8.12 -13.79 -10.51
C ASN A 97 7.77 -12.74 -9.46
N VAL A 98 6.48 -12.39 -9.37
CA VAL A 98 5.92 -11.71 -8.20
C VAL A 98 5.85 -12.73 -7.05
N PRO A 99 6.54 -12.54 -5.92
CA PRO A 99 6.49 -13.48 -4.80
C PRO A 99 5.08 -13.63 -4.23
N ALA A 100 4.72 -14.84 -3.77
CA ALA A 100 3.37 -15.14 -3.29
C ALA A 100 2.93 -14.33 -2.06
N TYR A 101 3.88 -13.76 -1.30
CA TYR A 101 3.60 -12.87 -0.17
C TYR A 101 3.33 -11.42 -0.58
N VAL A 102 3.59 -11.02 -1.82
CA VAL A 102 3.40 -9.63 -2.28
C VAL A 102 1.92 -9.23 -2.26
N PRO A 103 0.96 -10.00 -2.81
CA PRO A 103 -0.45 -9.65 -2.72
C PRO A 103 -0.98 -9.44 -1.28
N PRO A 104 -0.84 -10.39 -0.33
CA PRO A 104 -1.28 -10.14 1.04
C PRO A 104 -0.43 -9.08 1.75
N GLY A 105 0.86 -8.94 1.38
CA GLY A 105 1.75 -7.90 1.87
C GLY A 105 1.22 -6.50 1.58
N HIS A 106 0.79 -6.24 0.34
CA HIS A 106 0.15 -4.97 -0.04
C HIS A 106 -1.13 -4.70 0.76
N GLY A 107 -1.93 -5.73 1.05
CA GLY A 107 -3.08 -5.60 1.94
C GLY A 107 -2.69 -5.18 3.37
N MET A 108 -1.63 -5.76 3.93
CA MET A 108 -1.12 -5.40 5.26
C MET A 108 -0.49 -4.01 5.29
N VAL A 109 0.23 -3.62 4.22
CA VAL A 109 0.81 -2.28 4.03
C VAL A 109 -0.30 -1.22 4.01
N TYR A 110 -1.33 -1.41 3.19
CA TYR A 110 -2.49 -0.52 3.14
C TYR A 110 -3.19 -0.42 4.51
N LEU A 111 -3.46 -1.56 5.14
CA LEU A 111 -4.10 -1.59 6.46
C LEU A 111 -3.27 -0.87 7.52
N THR A 112 -1.94 -1.01 7.47
CA THR A 112 -1.01 -0.28 8.34
C THR A 112 -1.06 1.22 8.10
N ALA A 113 -1.11 1.66 6.84
CA ALA A 113 -1.25 3.07 6.49
C ALA A 113 -2.56 3.65 7.08
N VAL A 114 -3.68 2.94 6.93
CA VAL A 114 -4.97 3.35 7.52
C VAL A 114 -4.94 3.37 9.05
N ALA A 115 -4.36 2.33 9.68
CA ALA A 115 -4.26 2.22 11.12
C ALA A 115 -3.40 3.34 11.72
N LEU A 116 -2.23 3.61 11.16
CA LEU A 116 -1.37 4.72 11.57
C LEU A 116 -2.06 6.06 11.31
N ALA A 117 -2.66 6.27 10.14
CA ALA A 117 -3.33 7.53 9.79
C ALA A 117 -4.44 7.94 10.76
N ARG A 118 -5.15 6.96 11.35
CA ARG A 118 -6.19 7.20 12.37
C ARG A 118 -5.69 7.11 13.82
N SER A 119 -4.39 6.87 14.02
CA SER A 119 -3.79 6.76 15.35
C SER A 119 -3.64 8.13 16.01
N GLY A 120 -3.75 8.16 17.35
CA GLY A 120 -3.55 9.39 18.13
C GLY A 120 -2.19 10.06 17.87
N LEU A 121 -1.13 9.28 17.62
CA LEU A 121 0.21 9.78 17.31
C LEU A 121 0.22 10.58 16.01
N PHE A 122 -0.24 9.98 14.91
CA PHE A 122 -0.26 10.62 13.60
C PHE A 122 -1.19 11.83 13.56
N LEU A 123 -2.35 11.74 14.23
CA LEU A 123 -3.29 12.86 14.28
C LEU A 123 -2.75 14.03 15.11
N ARG A 124 -2.09 13.75 16.25
CA ARG A 124 -1.54 14.78 17.13
C ARG A 124 -0.32 15.48 16.54
N TYR A 125 0.58 14.73 15.91
CA TYR A 125 1.86 15.23 15.39
C TYR A 125 1.87 15.31 13.86
N ALA A 126 0.71 15.50 13.23
CA ALA A 126 0.56 15.42 11.78
C ALA A 126 1.51 16.37 11.02
N ARG A 127 1.71 17.59 11.54
CA ARG A 127 2.51 18.62 10.87
C ARG A 127 4.01 18.36 11.05
N GLU A 128 4.39 17.90 12.23
CA GLU A 128 5.76 17.52 12.57
C GLU A 128 6.20 16.31 11.77
N ILE A 129 5.34 15.29 11.67
CA ILE A 129 5.55 14.12 10.84
C ILE A 129 5.65 14.53 9.37
N ALA A 130 4.77 15.40 8.88
CA ALA A 130 4.86 15.89 7.50
C ALA A 130 6.15 16.64 7.24
N ALA A 131 6.56 17.54 8.14
CA ALA A 131 7.82 18.26 8.02
C ALA A 131 9.01 17.29 8.00
N PHE A 132 9.04 16.31 8.90
CA PHE A 132 10.06 15.27 8.93
C PHE A 132 10.12 14.50 7.60
N VAL A 133 8.99 14.00 7.11
CA VAL A 133 8.92 13.23 5.85
C VAL A 133 9.38 14.08 4.67
N VAL A 134 8.92 15.33 4.55
CA VAL A 134 9.32 16.24 3.46
C VAL A 134 10.80 16.54 3.50
N LEU A 135 11.37 16.80 4.68
CA LEU A 135 12.79 17.10 4.82
C LEU A 135 13.67 15.88 4.54
N VAL A 136 13.33 14.72 5.09
CA VAL A 136 14.12 13.49 4.92
C VAL A 136 14.03 12.98 3.49
N CYS A 137 12.81 12.84 2.95
CA CYS A 137 12.63 12.39 1.57
C CYS A 137 13.18 13.40 0.57
N GLY A 138 13.01 14.71 0.82
CA GLY A 138 13.60 15.75 -0.01
C GLY A 138 15.12 15.74 0.00
N ALA A 139 15.75 15.55 1.17
CA ALA A 139 17.19 15.40 1.25
C ALA A 139 17.69 14.15 0.51
N TRP A 140 16.97 13.02 0.63
CA TRP A 140 17.27 11.81 -0.13
C TRP A 140 17.15 12.04 -1.64
N SER A 141 16.06 12.64 -2.12
CA SER A 141 15.88 12.97 -3.55
C SER A 141 16.98 13.90 -4.07
N LEU A 142 17.35 14.93 -3.31
CA LEU A 142 18.42 15.85 -3.68
C LEU A 142 19.77 15.14 -3.75
N TRP A 143 20.08 14.27 -2.77
CA TRP A 143 21.28 13.44 -2.81
C TRP A 143 21.27 12.51 -4.04
N GLY A 144 20.13 11.89 -4.33
CA GLY A 144 19.93 10.97 -5.47
C GLY A 144 20.20 11.60 -6.84
N ILE A 145 19.96 12.90 -7.00
CA ILE A 145 20.21 13.64 -8.26
C ILE A 145 21.48 14.50 -8.25
N SER A 146 22.24 14.49 -7.14
CA SER A 146 23.42 15.35 -6.97
C SER A 146 24.64 14.94 -7.81
N GLY A 147 24.63 13.73 -8.37
CA GLY A 147 25.79 13.12 -9.04
C GLY A 147 26.81 12.48 -8.07
N ILE A 148 26.55 12.51 -6.76
CA ILE A 148 27.35 11.82 -5.74
C ILE A 148 27.16 10.29 -5.73
N PRO A 149 25.92 9.74 -5.76
CA PRO A 149 25.74 8.29 -5.70
C PRO A 149 26.13 7.59 -7.02
N ASP A 150 26.60 6.35 -6.93
CA ASP A 150 26.95 5.51 -8.09
C ASP A 150 25.76 5.28 -9.03
N GLN A 151 24.55 5.18 -8.46
CA GLN A 151 23.29 5.03 -9.18
C GLN A 151 22.42 6.26 -8.92
N GLY A 152 22.18 7.06 -9.96
CA GLY A 152 21.35 8.27 -9.86
C GLY A 152 19.86 7.95 -9.68
N ASP A 153 19.11 8.94 -9.20
CA ASP A 153 17.71 8.75 -8.80
C ASP A 153 16.75 9.84 -9.31
N ALA A 154 16.84 10.14 -10.61
CA ALA A 154 15.96 11.13 -11.25
C ALA A 154 14.48 10.75 -11.16
N VAL A 155 14.15 9.47 -11.32
CA VAL A 155 12.78 8.96 -11.16
C VAL A 155 12.32 9.08 -9.71
N GLY A 156 13.15 8.71 -8.72
CA GLY A 156 12.81 8.88 -7.31
C GLY A 156 12.56 10.33 -6.93
N ALA A 157 13.33 11.28 -7.46
CA ALA A 157 13.10 12.72 -7.23
C ALA A 157 11.79 13.21 -7.87
N MET A 158 11.47 12.74 -9.07
CA MET A 158 10.20 13.05 -9.72
C MET A 158 9.01 12.45 -8.96
N LEU A 159 9.13 11.21 -8.47
CA LEU A 159 8.12 10.58 -7.62
C LEU A 159 7.98 11.30 -6.27
N PHE A 160 9.05 11.88 -5.71
CA PHE A 160 8.92 12.73 -4.53
C PHE A 160 8.03 13.95 -4.80
N CYS A 161 8.16 14.61 -5.96
CA CYS A 161 7.25 15.68 -6.35
C CYS A 161 5.78 15.20 -6.45
N VAL A 162 5.56 13.99 -6.98
CA VAL A 162 4.23 13.36 -7.01
C VAL A 162 3.71 13.08 -5.59
N PHE A 163 4.56 12.58 -4.70
CA PHE A 163 4.24 12.39 -3.29
C PHE A 163 3.83 13.71 -2.61
N LEU A 164 4.55 14.81 -2.86
CA LEU A 164 4.17 16.13 -2.34
C LEU A 164 2.80 16.59 -2.86
N ALA A 165 2.45 16.25 -4.11
CA ALA A 165 1.12 16.51 -4.64
C ALA A 165 0.04 15.71 -3.90
N TYR A 166 0.26 14.42 -3.64
CA TYR A 166 -0.64 13.61 -2.80
C TYR A 166 -0.78 14.22 -1.39
N LEU A 167 0.35 14.58 -0.77
CA LEU A 167 0.39 15.10 0.59
C LEU A 167 -0.37 16.43 0.75
N PHE A 168 -0.18 17.39 -0.16
CA PHE A 168 -0.72 18.75 0.01
C PHE A 168 -2.02 19.01 -0.75
N LYS A 169 -2.34 18.20 -1.77
CA LYS A 169 -3.57 18.36 -2.58
C LYS A 169 -4.54 17.18 -2.42
N GLY A 170 -4.06 16.01 -2.04
CA GLY A 170 -4.89 14.82 -1.85
C GLY A 170 -5.84 14.93 -0.65
N ARG A 171 -6.89 14.10 -0.66
CA ARG A 171 -7.97 14.14 0.36
C ARG A 171 -7.60 13.44 1.67
N SER A 172 -6.59 12.56 1.64
CA SER A 172 -6.24 11.69 2.77
C SER A 172 -4.75 11.79 3.14
N PRO A 173 -4.24 12.99 3.50
CA PRO A 173 -2.81 13.22 3.73
C PRO A 173 -2.22 12.33 4.82
N MET A 174 -3.00 11.97 5.84
CA MET A 174 -2.52 11.12 6.93
C MET A 174 -2.25 9.69 6.48
N VAL A 175 -3.02 9.17 5.52
CA VAL A 175 -2.79 7.84 4.93
C VAL A 175 -1.51 7.87 4.11
N TYR A 176 -1.29 8.91 3.29
CA TYR A 176 -0.07 9.06 2.51
C TYR A 176 1.19 9.22 3.38
N LEU A 177 1.10 9.99 4.47
CA LEU A 177 2.20 10.08 5.44
C LEU A 177 2.49 8.73 6.10
N ALA A 178 1.46 7.99 6.47
CA ALA A 178 1.63 6.68 7.08
C ALA A 178 2.22 5.65 6.10
N ALA A 179 1.74 5.66 4.86
CA ALA A 179 2.25 4.83 3.78
C ALA A 179 3.75 5.06 3.56
N PHE A 180 4.22 6.32 3.59
CA PHE A 180 5.64 6.63 3.46
C PHE A 180 6.51 5.80 4.42
N PHE A 181 6.14 5.65 5.70
CA PHE A 181 6.97 4.92 6.66
C PHE A 181 7.06 3.42 6.35
N ILE A 182 5.92 2.74 6.17
CA ILE A 182 5.92 1.28 5.95
C ILE A 182 6.51 0.92 4.58
N THR A 183 6.35 1.79 3.58
CA THR A 183 6.89 1.58 2.24
C THR A 183 8.37 1.88 2.15
N THR A 184 8.83 2.95 2.80
CA THR A 184 10.29 3.19 2.94
C THR A 184 10.94 2.03 3.69
N TRP A 185 10.30 1.52 4.73
CA TRP A 185 10.81 0.37 5.50
C TRP A 185 10.98 -0.90 4.64
N LEU A 186 9.95 -1.28 3.88
CA LEU A 186 10.03 -2.48 3.04
C LEU A 186 11.02 -2.29 1.88
N GLU A 187 11.09 -1.10 1.28
CA GLU A 187 12.00 -0.81 0.15
C GLU A 187 13.46 -0.80 0.59
N LEU A 188 13.77 -0.19 1.73
CA LEU A 188 15.13 -0.20 2.27
C LEU A 188 15.58 -1.63 2.60
N ILE A 189 14.74 -2.44 3.23
CA ILE A 189 15.11 -3.81 3.59
C ILE A 189 15.21 -4.68 2.33
N GLY A 190 14.17 -4.70 1.50
CA GLY A 190 14.08 -5.61 0.35
C GLY A 190 15.18 -5.39 -0.67
N THR A 191 15.52 -4.14 -0.97
CA THR A 191 16.63 -3.81 -1.88
C THR A 191 18.00 -4.07 -1.24
N ALA A 192 18.17 -3.82 0.06
CA ALA A 192 19.43 -4.08 0.75
C ALA A 192 19.77 -5.58 0.85
N VAL A 193 18.75 -6.44 1.02
CA VAL A 193 18.95 -7.90 1.14
C VAL A 193 18.78 -8.63 -0.20
N GLY A 194 18.55 -7.90 -1.29
CA GLY A 194 18.47 -8.46 -2.64
C GLY A 194 17.20 -9.26 -2.93
N THR A 195 16.11 -9.00 -2.21
CA THR A 195 14.80 -9.61 -2.52
C THR A 195 14.27 -9.13 -3.88
N TRP A 196 14.46 -7.84 -4.17
CA TRP A 196 14.33 -7.25 -5.50
C TRP A 196 15.42 -6.20 -5.73
N LYS A 197 15.57 -5.81 -6.99
CA LYS A 197 16.45 -4.72 -7.40
C LYS A 197 15.76 -3.85 -8.45
N TRP A 198 15.75 -2.54 -8.23
CA TRP A 198 15.31 -1.56 -9.22
C TRP A 198 16.29 -1.48 -10.38
N ALA A 199 15.79 -1.40 -11.62
CA ALA A 199 16.65 -1.24 -12.79
C ALA A 199 17.45 0.06 -12.67
N ALA A 200 18.68 0.17 -13.20
CA ALA A 200 19.43 1.43 -13.05
C ALA A 200 18.83 2.59 -13.84
N ILE A 201 18.22 2.26 -14.98
CA ILE A 201 17.51 3.18 -15.86
C ILE A 201 16.07 2.69 -15.98
N ASP A 202 15.12 3.57 -15.72
CA ASP A 202 13.70 3.27 -15.88
C ASP A 202 13.38 2.97 -17.35
N PRO A 203 12.72 1.83 -17.64
CA PRO A 203 12.49 1.36 -19.00
C PRO A 203 11.48 2.21 -19.79
N VAL A 204 10.66 3.03 -19.12
CA VAL A 204 9.62 3.84 -19.77
C VAL A 204 10.11 5.25 -20.06
N LEU A 205 10.77 5.87 -19.08
CA LEU A 205 11.22 7.26 -19.14
C LEU A 205 12.66 7.39 -19.63
N GLY A 206 13.46 6.33 -19.55
CA GLY A 206 14.89 6.38 -19.87
C GLY A 206 15.71 7.19 -18.87
N TRP A 207 15.19 7.42 -17.67
CA TRP A 207 15.84 8.22 -16.62
C TRP A 207 16.49 7.32 -15.57
N SER A 208 17.50 7.83 -14.86
CA SER A 208 18.10 7.11 -13.75
C SER A 208 17.11 6.93 -12.60
N GLN A 209 17.17 5.79 -11.93
CA GLN A 209 16.39 5.51 -10.73
C GLN A 209 17.26 4.84 -9.67
N GLY A 210 17.06 5.20 -8.39
CA GLY A 210 17.81 4.64 -7.27
C GLY A 210 17.40 3.20 -6.97
N ASN A 211 18.14 2.55 -6.05
CA ASN A 211 17.80 1.22 -5.54
C ASN A 211 17.81 1.25 -3.99
N PRO A 212 16.72 1.66 -3.34
CA PRO A 212 15.41 2.00 -3.92
C PRO A 212 15.31 3.48 -4.37
N PRO A 213 14.32 3.83 -5.22
CA PRO A 213 14.04 5.22 -5.57
C PRO A 213 13.52 6.01 -4.36
N SER A 214 14.02 7.22 -4.12
CA SER A 214 13.71 8.03 -2.92
C SER A 214 12.22 8.31 -2.75
N GLY A 215 11.52 8.51 -3.86
CA GLY A 215 10.09 8.88 -3.89
C GLY A 215 9.14 7.72 -4.12
N VAL A 216 9.61 6.47 -4.06
CA VAL A 216 8.83 5.26 -4.41
C VAL A 216 7.50 5.14 -3.66
N ALA A 217 7.39 5.72 -2.45
CA ALA A 217 6.16 5.84 -1.69
C ALA A 217 4.97 6.45 -2.47
N ALA A 218 5.24 7.23 -3.53
CA ALA A 218 4.20 7.77 -4.41
C ALA A 218 3.35 6.68 -5.08
N TRP A 219 3.94 5.54 -5.45
CA TRP A 219 3.19 4.42 -6.04
C TRP A 219 2.23 3.80 -5.04
N TYR A 220 2.63 3.69 -3.78
CA TYR A 220 1.75 3.22 -2.72
C TYR A 220 0.65 4.23 -2.41
N CYS A 221 0.94 5.54 -2.47
CA CYS A 221 -0.10 6.57 -2.37
C CYS A 221 -1.15 6.47 -3.49
N LEU A 222 -0.76 6.02 -4.70
CA LEU A 222 -1.69 5.72 -5.78
C LEU A 222 -2.59 4.54 -5.42
N VAL A 223 -2.03 3.43 -4.93
CA VAL A 223 -2.80 2.28 -4.42
C VAL A 223 -3.78 2.75 -3.36
N ASP A 224 -3.32 3.55 -2.40
CA ASP A 224 -4.15 4.05 -1.31
C ASP A 224 -5.31 4.91 -1.82
N ALA A 225 -5.03 5.81 -2.77
CA ALA A 225 -6.02 6.69 -3.38
C ALA A 225 -7.09 5.89 -4.14
N VAL A 226 -6.70 4.83 -4.86
CA VAL A 226 -7.62 3.94 -5.56
C VAL A 226 -8.47 3.15 -4.58
N ALA A 227 -7.87 2.60 -3.51
CA ALA A 227 -8.59 1.87 -2.47
C ALA A 227 -9.63 2.76 -1.75
N LEU A 228 -9.23 3.97 -1.34
CA LEU A 228 -10.12 4.94 -0.69
C LEU A 228 -11.23 5.41 -1.63
N GLY A 229 -10.90 5.75 -2.88
CA GLY A 229 -11.86 6.24 -3.86
C GLY A 229 -12.82 5.17 -4.38
N GLY A 230 -12.36 3.92 -4.47
CA GLY A 230 -13.12 2.79 -5.01
C GLY A 230 -14.07 2.12 -4.01
N ALA A 231 -13.85 2.30 -2.70
CA ALA A 231 -14.62 1.61 -1.67
C ALA A 231 -16.12 1.93 -1.70
N ALA A 232 -16.49 3.21 -1.72
CA ALA A 232 -17.90 3.60 -1.75
C ALA A 232 -18.64 3.12 -3.03
N PRO A 233 -18.10 3.31 -4.25
CA PRO A 233 -18.67 2.72 -5.46
C PRO A 233 -18.80 1.19 -5.39
N ALA A 234 -17.77 0.49 -4.91
CA ALA A 234 -17.80 -0.97 -4.80
C ALA A 234 -18.89 -1.45 -3.83
N MET A 235 -19.00 -0.82 -2.65
CA MET A 235 -20.05 -1.14 -1.67
C MET A 235 -21.46 -0.90 -2.23
N ASN A 236 -21.66 0.20 -2.96
CA ASN A 236 -22.95 0.48 -3.61
C ASN A 236 -23.27 -0.56 -4.69
N GLY A 237 -22.26 -0.96 -5.48
CA GLY A 237 -22.39 -2.04 -6.46
C GLY A 237 -22.80 -3.38 -5.81
N PHE A 238 -22.19 -3.74 -4.68
CA PHE A 238 -22.56 -4.95 -3.94
C PHE A 238 -23.99 -4.93 -3.41
N LYS A 239 -24.45 -3.78 -2.88
CA LYS A 239 -25.83 -3.62 -2.43
C LYS A 239 -26.82 -3.79 -3.58
N ASN A 240 -26.57 -3.11 -4.70
CA ASN A 240 -27.44 -3.19 -5.88
C ASN A 240 -27.49 -4.60 -6.46
N LEU A 241 -26.35 -5.30 -6.52
CA LEU A 241 -26.29 -6.68 -6.97
C LEU A 241 -27.05 -7.61 -6.02
N HIS A 242 -26.89 -7.43 -4.71
CA HIS A 242 -27.60 -8.24 -3.72
C HIS A 242 -29.12 -8.05 -3.83
N GLU A 243 -29.60 -6.81 -3.97
CA GLU A 243 -31.01 -6.50 -4.19
C GLU A 243 -31.53 -7.09 -5.50
N TRP A 244 -30.75 -7.02 -6.58
CA TRP A 244 -31.09 -7.62 -7.87
C TRP A 244 -31.21 -9.14 -7.79
N VAL A 245 -30.26 -9.82 -7.15
CA VAL A 245 -30.29 -11.28 -6.94
C VAL A 245 -31.51 -11.67 -6.11
N LYS A 246 -31.79 -10.94 -5.03
CA LYS A 246 -32.95 -11.18 -4.16
C LYS A 246 -34.27 -11.00 -4.92
N SER A 247 -34.41 -9.93 -5.70
CA SER A 247 -35.56 -9.67 -6.57
C SER A 247 -35.76 -10.79 -7.59
N THR A 248 -34.69 -11.22 -8.25
CA THR A 248 -34.72 -12.29 -9.26
C THR A 248 -35.15 -13.63 -8.65
N LYS A 249 -34.63 -13.97 -7.47
CA LYS A 249 -35.02 -15.17 -6.73
C LYS A 249 -36.48 -15.11 -6.28
N SER A 250 -36.95 -13.96 -5.81
CA SER A 250 -38.35 -13.75 -5.44
C SER A 250 -39.30 -13.90 -6.63
N ARG A 251 -38.95 -13.33 -7.81
CA ARG A 251 -39.73 -13.52 -9.04
C ARG A 251 -39.79 -14.98 -9.44
N LYS A 252 -38.64 -15.68 -9.45
CA LYS A 252 -38.58 -17.10 -9.81
C LYS A 252 -39.47 -17.97 -8.90
N ASN A 253 -39.46 -17.71 -7.58
CA ASN A 253 -40.31 -18.42 -6.63
C ASN A 253 -41.80 -18.11 -6.84
N ALA A 254 -42.15 -16.86 -7.17
CA ALA A 254 -43.53 -16.48 -7.46
C ALA A 254 -44.08 -17.17 -8.73
N TYR A 255 -43.27 -17.28 -9.78
CA TYR A 255 -43.64 -18.03 -10.99
C TYR A 255 -43.80 -19.54 -10.74
N GLN A 256 -42.99 -20.13 -9.86
CA GLN A 256 -43.08 -21.55 -9.51
C GLN A 256 -44.30 -21.89 -8.63
N GLY A 257 -44.73 -20.97 -7.76
CA GLY A 257 -45.94 -21.15 -6.94
C GLY A 257 -47.24 -21.00 -7.72
N ALA A 258 -47.25 -20.18 -8.77
CA ALA A 258 -48.43 -19.94 -9.61
C ALA A 258 -48.69 -21.03 -10.68
N GLY A 259 -47.76 -21.97 -10.87
CA GLY A 259 -47.90 -23.11 -11.81
C GLY A 259 -48.31 -24.42 -11.15
N SER A 260 -48.63 -24.40 -9.86
CA SER A 260 -49.01 -25.56 -9.03
C SER A 260 -50.45 -25.51 -8.51
N GLU A 261 -51.28 -24.62 -9.07
CA GLU A 261 -52.75 -24.59 -8.93
C GLU A 261 -53.40 -24.97 -10.26
#